data_AF-A0A961L407-F1
#
_entry.id   AF-A0A961L407-F1
#
_cell.length_a   1.000
_cell.length_b   1.000
_cell.length_c   1.000
_cell.angle_alpha   90.00
_cell.angle_beta   90.00
_cell.angle_gamma   90.00
#
_symmetry.space_group_name_H-M   'P 1'
#
loop_
_entity.id
_entity.type
_entity.pdbx_description
1 polymer ?
#
loop_
_entity_poly.entity_id
_entity_poly.type
_entity_poly.pdbx_seq_one_letter_code
_entity_poly.pdbx_strand_id
1 'polypeptide(L)' 'DCHWIKIRTNNPLERIMREIRRRTRVVGAFPDGQSCLNLAAARLRHIAGTQWSTRKYMNMAPLHAAKNEAFGAVVA' A
#
# COMPACT_ATOMS: atom_id res chain seq x y z
N ASP A 1 2.66 13.12 14.66
CA ASP A 1 2.51 11.64 14.51
C ASP A 1 1.72 11.09 13.32
N CYS A 2 1.34 11.88 12.31
CA CYS A 2 0.66 11.35 11.12
C CYS A 2 1.50 10.35 10.29
N HIS A 3 2.82 10.34 10.50
CA HIS A 3 3.77 9.40 9.89
C HIS A 3 3.71 8.02 10.56
N TRP A 4 3.83 7.97 11.88
CA TRP A 4 3.82 6.72 12.67
C TRP A 4 2.48 6.00 12.61
N ILE A 5 1.36 6.71 12.55
CA ILE A 5 0.03 6.11 12.36
C ILE A 5 -0.03 5.36 11.02
N LYS A 6 0.51 5.93 9.95
CA LYS A 6 0.53 5.30 8.62
C LYS A 6 1.48 4.09 8.53
N ILE A 7 2.56 4.08 9.32
CA ILE A 7 3.47 2.92 9.45
C ILE A 7 2.78 1.81 10.23
N ARG A 8 2.08 2.15 11.32
CA ARG A 8 1.37 1.19 12.17
C ARG A 8 0.21 0.51 11.42
N THR A 9 -0.47 1.22 10.52
CA THR A 9 -1.64 0.69 9.81
C THR A 9 -1.29 0.04 8.48
N ASN A 10 -1.73 -1.22 8.29
CA ASN A 10 -1.56 -1.96 7.04
C ASN A 10 -2.75 -1.84 6.07
N ASN A 11 -3.62 -0.85 6.29
CA ASN A 11 -4.89 -0.67 5.59
C ASN A 11 -4.79 -0.75 4.04
N PRO A 12 -3.77 -0.20 3.35
CA PRO A 12 -3.64 -0.33 1.90
C PRO A 12 -3.41 -1.77 1.44
N LEU A 13 -2.51 -2.50 2.12
CA LEU A 13 -2.20 -3.89 1.78
C LEU A 13 -3.38 -4.80 2.12
N GLU A 14 -4.04 -4.58 3.26
CA GLU A 14 -5.28 -5.29 3.60
C GLU A 14 -6.37 -5.08 2.54
N ARG A 15 -6.51 -3.85 2.02
CA ARG A 15 -7.44 -3.54 0.93
C ARG A 15 -7.12 -4.32 -0.33
N ILE A 16 -5.85 -4.38 -0.74
CA ILE A 16 -5.41 -5.17 -1.90
C ILE A 16 -5.72 -6.66 -1.68
N MET A 17 -5.35 -7.23 -0.53
CA MET A 17 -5.59 -8.64 -0.23
C MET A 17 -7.09 -8.97 -0.20
N ARG A 18 -7.92 -8.07 0.34
CA ARG A 18 -9.38 -8.23 0.34
C ARG A 18 -9.95 -8.24 -1.09
N GLU A 19 -9.45 -7.38 -1.95
CA GLU A 19 -9.86 -7.31 -3.36
C GLU A 19 -9.46 -8.58 -4.13
N ILE A 20 -8.25 -9.10 -3.89
CA ILE A 20 -7.78 -10.37 -4.48
C ILE A 20 -8.67 -11.52 -3.99
N ARG A 21 -8.90 -11.65 -2.68
CA ARG A 21 -9.76 -12.70 -2.12
C ARG A 21 -11.20 -12.63 -2.63
N ARG A 22 -11.73 -11.42 -2.82
CA ARG A 22 -13.08 -11.24 -3.38
C ARG A 22 -13.17 -11.79 -4.80
N ARG A 23 -12.14 -11.57 -5.63
CA ARG A 23 -12.10 -12.06 -7.02
C ARG A 23 -11.81 -13.55 -7.12
N THR A 24 -10.93 -14.09 -6.29
CA THR A 24 -10.67 -15.53 -6.26
C THR A 24 -11.90 -16.31 -5.78
N ARG A 25 -12.69 -15.77 -4.85
CA ARG A 25 -13.94 -16.40 -4.39
C ARG A 25 -15.01 -16.53 -5.47
N VAL A 26 -15.03 -15.64 -6.48
CA VAL A 26 -15.99 -15.73 -7.59
C VAL A 26 -15.66 -16.89 -8.54
N VAL A 27 -14.38 -17.21 -8.70
CA VAL A 27 -13.95 -18.30 -9.59
C VAL A 27 -14.23 -19.67 -8.98
N GLY A 28 -14.22 -19.79 -7.64
CA GLY A 28 -14.57 -21.01 -6.92
C GLY A 28 -13.45 -22.06 -6.95
N ALA A 29 -13.20 -22.67 -8.11
CA ALA A 29 -12.14 -23.65 -8.32
C ALA A 29 -11.28 -23.26 -9.53
N PHE A 30 -9.96 -23.18 -9.32
CA PHE A 30 -9.02 -22.92 -10.40
C PHE A 30 -8.54 -24.24 -11.01
N PRO A 31 -8.35 -24.29 -12.35
CA PRO A 31 -7.81 -25.47 -13.03
C PRO A 31 -6.33 -25.71 -12.72
N ASP A 32 -5.58 -24.66 -12.34
CA ASP A 32 -4.16 -24.73 -11.97
C ASP A 32 -3.74 -23.53 -11.10
N GLY A 33 -2.67 -23.70 -10.32
CA GLY A 33 -2.07 -22.65 -9.48
C GLY A 33 -1.58 -21.44 -10.30
N GLN A 34 -1.07 -21.65 -11.51
CA GLN A 34 -0.64 -20.55 -12.40
C GLN A 34 -1.83 -19.68 -12.82
N SER A 35 -3.01 -20.28 -13.00
CA SER A 35 -4.23 -19.54 -13.35
C SER A 35 -4.68 -18.62 -12.23
N CYS A 36 -4.54 -19.06 -10.97
CA CYS A 36 -4.80 -18.22 -9.79
C CYS A 36 -3.80 -17.05 -9.70
N LEU A 37 -2.51 -17.33 -9.93
CA LEU A 37 -1.46 -16.30 -9.95
C LEU A 37 -1.73 -15.24 -11.03
N ASN A 38 -2.13 -15.67 -12.23
CA ASN A 38 -2.44 -14.77 -13.34
C ASN A 38 -3.61 -13.84 -13.01
N LEU A 39 -4.65 -14.32 -12.31
CA LEU A 39 -5.76 -13.47 -11.86
C LEU A 39 -5.30 -12.41 -10.86
N ALA A 40 -4.48 -12.82 -9.88
CA ALA A 40 -3.91 -11.90 -8.91
C ALA A 40 -3.01 -10.86 -9.59
N ALA A 41 -2.13 -11.29 -10.50
CA ALA A 41 -1.25 -10.43 -11.27
C ALA A 41 -2.02 -9.43 -12.15
N ALA A 42 -3.08 -9.88 -12.84
CA ALA A 42 -3.94 -9.00 -13.63
C ALA A 42 -4.60 -7.92 -12.75
N ARG A 43 -5.05 -8.28 -11.54
CA ARG A 43 -5.61 -7.30 -10.61
C ARG A 43 -4.56 -6.31 -10.11
N LEU A 44 -3.37 -6.79 -9.75
CA LEU A 44 -2.27 -5.93 -9.31
C LEU A 44 -1.84 -4.96 -10.41
N ARG A 45 -1.72 -5.43 -11.67
CA ARG A 45 -1.41 -4.59 -12.82
C ARG A 45 -2.46 -3.50 -13.04
N HIS A 46 -3.74 -3.83 -12.91
CA HIS A 46 -4.80 -2.82 -13.02
C HIS A 46 -4.71 -1.78 -11.89
N ILE A 47 -4.42 -2.19 -10.66
CA ILE A 47 -4.22 -1.25 -9.55
C ILE A 47 -2.99 -0.37 -9.81
N ALA A 48 -1.89 -0.94 -10.30
CA ALA A 48 -0.68 -0.22 -10.67
C ALA A 48 -0.90 0.78 -11.82
N GLY A 49 -1.85 0.51 -12.73
CA GLY A 49 -2.26 1.45 -13.79
C GLY A 49 -3.25 2.53 -13.34
N THR A 50 -3.75 2.49 -12.12
CA THR A 50 -4.71 3.50 -11.60
C THR A 50 -3.99 4.64 -10.87
N GLN A 51 -4.73 5.73 -10.62
CA GLN A 51 -4.32 6.87 -9.78
C GLN A 51 -3.88 6.47 -8.35
N TRP A 52 -4.13 5.23 -7.94
CA TRP A 52 -3.68 4.70 -6.67
C TRP A 52 -2.16 4.43 -6.64
N SER A 53 -1.58 4.09 -7.80
CA SER A 53 -0.14 3.87 -7.97
C SER A 53 0.68 5.16 -7.93
N THR A 54 0.13 6.23 -8.50
CA THR A 54 0.78 7.55 -8.57
C THR A 54 0.78 8.30 -7.23
N ARG A 55 -0.08 7.90 -6.27
CA ARG A 55 -0.11 8.50 -4.94
C ARG A 55 0.96 7.89 -4.04
N LYS A 56 1.93 8.72 -3.66
CA LYS A 56 2.94 8.35 -2.65
C LYS A 56 2.25 8.19 -1.29
N TYR A 57 2.12 6.94 -0.83
CA TYR A 57 1.47 6.59 0.45
C TYR A 57 2.11 7.30 1.65
N MET A 58 3.44 7.44 1.63
CA MET A 58 4.22 8.05 2.70
C MET A 58 5.17 9.12 2.16
N ASN A 59 4.92 10.37 2.54
CA ASN A 59 5.84 11.46 2.28
C ASN A 59 6.77 11.63 3.49
N MET A 60 8.09 11.64 3.26
CA MET A 60 9.10 11.81 4.29
C MET A 60 9.38 13.27 4.64
N ALA A 61 9.04 14.21 3.74
CA ALA A 61 9.30 15.64 3.95
C ALA A 61 8.79 16.19 5.30
N PRO A 62 7.58 15.82 5.79
CA PRO A 62 7.09 16.28 7.09
C PRO A 62 7.90 15.72 8.27
N LEU A 63 8.43 14.50 8.15
CA LEU A 63 9.28 13.90 9.18
C LEU A 63 10.65 14.60 9.25
N HIS A 64 11.23 14.91 8.09
CA HIS A 64 12.50 15.64 8.01
C HIS A 64 12.37 17.08 8.52
N ALA A 65 11.27 17.76 8.20
CA ALA A 65 10.99 19.10 8.73
C ALA A 65 10.91 19.10 10.26
N ALA A 66 10.15 18.16 10.85
CA ALA A 66 10.05 18.01 12.30
C ALA A 66 11.39 17.66 12.96
N LYS A 67 12.22 16.83 12.31
CA LYS A 67 13.56 16.50 12.80
C LYS A 67 14.49 17.72 12.79
N ASN A 68 14.45 18.53 11.73
CA ASN A 68 15.28 19.73 11.61
C ASN A 68 14.86 20.81 12.62
N GLU A 69 13.56 20.97 12.87
CA GLU A 69 13.03 21.87 13.90
C GLU A 69 13.46 21.42 15.31
N ALA A 70 13.34 20.13 15.62
CA ALA A 70 13.80 19.56 16.89
C ALA A 70 15.32 19.66 17.08
N PHE A 71 16.12 19.49 16.02
CA PHE A 71 17.58 19.59 16.10
C PHE A 71 18.04 21.06 16.20
N GLY A 72 17.39 21.98 15.48
CA GLY A 72 17.65 23.41 15.57
C GLY A 72 17.31 24.01 16.93
N ALA A 73 16.26 23.53 17.59
CA ALA A 73 15.88 23.94 18.94
C ALA A 73 16.77 23.40 20.07
N VAL A 74 17.61 22.37 19.79
CA VAL A 74 18.56 21.81 20.76
C VAL A 74 19.94 22.49 20.68
N VAL A 75 20.23 23.16 19.57
CA VAL A 75 21.51 23.85 19.31
C VAL A 75 21.44 25.36 19.60
N ALA A 76 20.23 25.91 19.79
CA ALA A 76 19.98 27.26 20.27
C ALA A 76 19.75 27.28 21.80
#